data_AF-A0A3M1KIW0-F1
#
_entry.id   AF-A0A3M1KIW0-F1
#
_cell.length_a   1.000
_cell.length_b   1.000
_cell.length_c   1.000
_cell.angle_alpha   90.00
_cell.angle_beta   90.00
_cell.angle_gamma   90.00
#
_symmetry.space_group_name_H-M   'P 1'
#
loop_
_entity.id
_entity.type
_entity.pdbx_description
1 polymer ?
#
loop_
_entity_poly.entity_id
_entity_poly.type
_entity_poly.pdbx_seq_one_letter_code
_entity_poly.pdbx_strand_id
1 'polypeptide(L)'
;MSVNDYLVIGMFVTFILLLFTGYPVAFVLAGVGVLFAGIGWLSDLYLDTWTGLDYTTLGLIVNRLFKIMENWVLVALPMFIFMGIMLDRSGVAERLMGSMQSLFGRVRGGLAITVTMIGIILAASTGIVGASVV
;
A
#
# COMPACT_ATOMS: atom_id res chain seq x y z
N MET A 1 -25.58 20.56 11.81
CA MET A 1 -24.41 20.08 11.07
C MET A 1 -24.30 20.90 9.82
N SER A 2 -23.11 21.39 9.51
CA SER A 2 -22.86 22.12 8.27
C SER A 2 -22.96 21.15 7.08
N VAL A 3 -23.23 21.66 5.87
CA VAL A 3 -23.28 20.83 4.65
C VAL A 3 -21.97 20.06 4.44
N ASN A 4 -20.84 20.65 4.85
CA ASN A 4 -19.52 20.01 4.84
C ASN A 4 -19.46 18.73 5.70
N ASP A 5 -20.04 18.74 6.90
CA ASP A 5 -20.03 17.58 7.78
C ASP A 5 -20.75 16.37 7.14
N TYR A 6 -21.85 16.63 6.44
CA TYR A 6 -22.60 15.59 5.73
C TYR A 6 -21.81 15.02 4.55
N LEU A 7 -21.06 15.85 3.81
CA LEU A 7 -20.20 15.40 2.72
C LEU A 7 -19.05 14.52 3.22
N VAL A 8 -18.41 14.90 4.33
CA VAL A 8 -17.31 14.10 4.93
C VAL A 8 -17.82 12.75 5.45
N ILE A 9 -18.96 12.74 6.14
CA ILE A 9 -19.59 11.49 6.61
C ILE A 9 -19.97 10.62 5.41
N GLY A 10 -20.57 11.21 4.37
CA GLY A 10 -20.88 10.53 3.12
C GLY A 10 -19.65 9.86 2.53
N MET A 11 -18.54 10.59 2.41
CA MET A 11 -17.27 10.10 1.84
C MET A 11 -16.76 8.87 2.58
N PHE A 12 -16.71 8.92 3.91
CA PHE A 12 -16.27 7.80 4.75
C PHE A 12 -17.19 6.59 4.63
N VAL A 13 -18.51 6.79 4.62
CA VAL A 13 -19.47 5.69 4.48
C VAL A 13 -19.31 5.01 3.12
N THR A 14 -19.25 5.76 2.02
CA THR A 14 -19.00 5.18 0.69
C THR A 14 -17.66 4.47 0.60
N PHE A 15 -16.62 5.03 1.20
CA PHE A 15 -15.29 4.40 1.24
C PHE A 15 -15.33 3.03 1.93
N ILE A 16 -15.94 2.97 3.12
CA ILE A 16 -16.08 1.74 3.90
C ILE A 16 -16.90 0.70 3.15
N LEU A 17 -18.03 1.10 2.56
CA LEU A 17 -18.87 0.18 1.78
C LEU A 17 -18.13 -0.39 0.57
N LEU A 18 -17.34 0.44 -0.15
CA LEU A 18 -16.57 0.00 -1.30
C LEU A 18 -15.38 -0.91 -0.94
N LEU A 19 -14.83 -0.78 0.27
CA LEU A 19 -13.83 -1.73 0.77
C LEU A 19 -14.40 -3.14 0.93
N PHE A 20 -15.66 -3.27 1.40
CA PHE A 20 -16.30 -4.58 1.56
C PHE A 20 -16.61 -5.29 0.24
N THR A 21 -16.70 -4.56 -0.87
CA THR A 21 -16.86 -5.17 -2.21
C THR A 21 -15.62 -5.93 -2.70
N GLY A 22 -14.48 -5.85 -2.01
CA GLY A 22 -13.27 -6.61 -2.36
C GLY A 22 -12.50 -6.07 -3.58
N TYR A 23 -12.85 -4.87 -4.06
CA TYR A 23 -12.05 -4.17 -5.07
C TYR A 23 -10.69 -3.74 -4.49
N PRO A 24 -9.62 -3.67 -5.31
CA PRO A 24 -8.32 -3.27 -4.82
C PRO A 24 -8.37 -1.86 -4.20
N VAL A 25 -7.82 -1.74 -2.99
CA VAL A 25 -7.94 -0.56 -2.12
C VAL A 25 -7.48 0.73 -2.82
N ALA A 26 -6.41 0.66 -3.61
CA ALA A 26 -5.88 1.80 -4.36
C ALA A 26 -6.94 2.45 -5.29
N PHE A 27 -7.74 1.65 -6.00
CA PHE A 27 -8.78 2.16 -6.89
C PHE A 27 -9.97 2.73 -6.10
N VAL A 28 -10.31 2.13 -4.97
CA VAL A 28 -11.37 2.62 -4.09
C VAL A 28 -11.00 3.98 -3.48
N LEU A 29 -9.78 4.12 -2.96
CA LEU A 29 -9.26 5.38 -2.43
C LEU A 29 -9.24 6.49 -3.49
N ALA A 30 -8.67 6.20 -4.67
CA ALA A 30 -8.59 7.16 -5.76
C ALA A 30 -9.99 7.54 -6.28
N GLY A 31 -10.86 6.55 -6.49
CA GLY A 31 -12.21 6.75 -7.01
C GLY A 31 -13.09 7.56 -6.07
N VAL A 32 -13.14 7.21 -4.79
CA VAL A 32 -13.92 7.96 -3.79
C VAL A 32 -13.36 9.37 -3.61
N GLY A 33 -12.03 9.52 -3.60
CA GLY A 33 -11.39 10.84 -3.53
C GLY A 33 -11.76 11.75 -4.70
N VAL A 34 -11.72 11.24 -5.93
CA VAL A 34 -12.10 12.01 -7.13
C VAL A 34 -13.60 12.30 -7.17
N LEU A 35 -14.44 11.32 -6.84
CA LEU A 35 -15.90 11.50 -6.81
C LEU A 35 -16.31 12.58 -5.80
N PHE A 36 -15.80 12.51 -4.57
CA PHE A 36 -16.13 13.51 -3.54
C PHE A 36 -15.45 14.86 -3.77
N ALA A 37 -14.29 14.91 -4.43
CA ALA A 37 -13.70 16.16 -4.90
C ALA A 37 -14.60 16.85 -5.95
N GLY A 38 -15.17 16.09 -6.89
CA GLY A 38 -16.12 16.60 -7.88
C GLY A 38 -17.46 17.03 -7.26
N ILE A 39 -18.00 16.25 -6.32
CA ILE A 39 -19.23 16.59 -5.58
C ILE A 39 -18.99 17.83 -4.70
N GLY A 40 -17.84 17.94 -4.04
CA GLY A 40 -17.45 19.10 -3.23
C GLY A 40 -17.35 20.37 -4.06
N TRP A 41 -16.72 20.30 -5.24
CA TRP A 41 -16.68 21.42 -6.19
C TRP A 41 -18.07 21.87 -6.67
N LEU A 42 -18.96 20.91 -6.97
CA LEU A 42 -20.33 21.21 -7.40
C LEU A 42 -21.18 21.81 -6.26
N SER A 43 -20.96 21.35 -5.03
CA SER A 43 -21.64 21.87 -3.82
C SER A 43 -21.19 23.29 -3.47
N ASP A 44 -19.92 23.65 -3.71
CA ASP A 44 -19.41 25.02 -3.55
C ASP A 44 -20.13 25.99 -4.52
N LEU A 45 -20.38 25.56 -5.77
CA LEU A 45 -21.00 26.38 -6.81
C LEU A 45 -22.53 26.58 -6.66
N TYR A 46 -23.26 25.60 -6.11
CA TYR A 46 -24.74 25.61 -6.05
C TYR A 46 -25.34 25.81 -4.65
N LEU A 47 -24.61 25.52 -3.57
CA LEU A 47 -25.15 25.48 -2.21
C LEU A 47 -24.45 26.45 -1.23
N ASP A 48 -23.66 27.40 -1.74
CA ASP A 48 -22.99 28.47 -0.95
C ASP A 48 -22.22 27.92 0.26
N THR A 49 -21.59 26.77 0.07
CA THR A 49 -20.88 26.05 1.13
C THR A 49 -19.45 26.59 1.19
N TRP A 50 -18.99 27.09 2.35
CA TRP A 50 -17.59 27.52 2.56
C TRP A 50 -16.61 26.32 2.62
N THR A 51 -16.56 25.51 1.55
CA THR A 51 -15.62 24.39 1.43
C THR A 51 -14.24 24.83 0.95
N GLY A 52 -14.12 25.97 0.26
CA GLY A 52 -12.84 26.50 -0.25
C GLY A 52 -12.22 25.60 -1.33
N LEU A 53 -13.05 24.75 -1.98
CA LEU A 53 -12.64 23.84 -3.03
C LEU A 53 -12.76 24.54 -4.38
N ASP A 54 -11.89 25.53 -4.58
CA ASP A 54 -11.80 26.25 -5.85
C ASP A 54 -11.02 25.43 -6.90
N TYR A 55 -11.16 25.79 -8.17
CA TYR A 55 -10.47 25.12 -9.29
C TYR A 55 -8.95 25.14 -9.11
N THR A 56 -8.43 26.19 -8.46
CA THR A 56 -7.02 26.35 -8.12
C THR A 56 -6.56 25.33 -7.06
N THR A 57 -7.38 25.07 -6.04
CA THR A 57 -7.12 24.09 -4.97
C THR A 57 -7.13 22.66 -5.50
N LEU A 58 -8.03 22.35 -6.43
CA LEU A 58 -8.05 21.05 -7.14
C LEU A 58 -6.79 20.85 -7.99
N GLY A 59 -6.28 21.90 -8.65
CA GLY A 59 -5.04 21.86 -9.41
C GLY A 59 -3.80 21.50 -8.57
N LEU A 60 -3.82 21.73 -7.25
CA LEU A 60 -2.73 21.34 -6.35
C LEU A 60 -2.57 19.82 -6.22
N ILE A 61 -3.63 19.04 -6.50
CA ILE A 61 -3.57 17.58 -6.49
C ILE A 61 -2.53 17.07 -7.50
N VAL A 62 -2.43 17.70 -8.68
CA VAL A 62 -1.47 17.32 -9.71
C VAL A 62 -0.04 17.48 -9.19
N ASN A 63 0.29 18.65 -8.63
CA ASN A 63 1.61 18.88 -8.03
C ASN A 63 1.92 17.90 -6.89
N ARG A 64 0.90 17.53 -6.09
CA ARG A 64 1.07 16.56 -5.02
C ARG A 64 1.33 15.14 -5.54
N LEU A 65 0.66 14.73 -6.60
CA LEU A 65 0.90 13.44 -7.27
C LEU A 65 2.32 13.37 -7.84
N PHE A 66 2.76 14.38 -8.57
CA PHE A 66 4.13 14.44 -9.09
C PHE A 66 5.17 14.39 -7.96
N LYS A 67 4.93 15.09 -6.86
CA LYS A 67 5.82 15.05 -5.69
C LYS A 67 5.90 13.65 -5.04
N ILE A 68 4.83 12.86 -5.08
CA ILE A 68 4.85 11.46 -4.63
C ILE A 68 5.66 10.61 -5.60
N MET A 69 5.49 10.80 -6.91
CA MET A 69 6.24 10.07 -7.95
C MET A 69 7.75 10.33 -7.90
N GLU A 70 8.15 11.55 -7.54
CA GLU A 70 9.57 11.93 -7.34
C GLU A 70 10.18 11.38 -6.05
N ASN A 71 9.41 10.68 -5.22
CA ASN A 71 9.93 10.16 -3.96
C ASN A 71 10.92 9.01 -4.21
N TRP A 72 12.17 9.22 -3.78
CA TRP A 72 13.26 8.24 -3.84
C TRP A 72 12.92 6.89 -3.18
N VAL A 73 12.00 6.87 -2.22
CA VAL A 73 11.53 5.63 -1.59
C VAL A 73 10.82 4.72 -2.60
N LEU A 74 10.15 5.28 -3.61
CA LEU A 74 9.50 4.48 -4.66
C LEU A 74 10.51 3.75 -5.55
N VAL A 75 11.74 4.26 -5.67
CA VAL A 75 12.84 3.56 -6.36
C VAL A 75 13.30 2.32 -5.58
N ALA A 76 13.07 2.27 -4.27
CA ALA A 76 13.40 1.10 -3.46
C ALA A 76 12.51 -0.11 -3.83
N LEU A 77 11.23 0.10 -4.18
CA LEU A 77 10.30 -0.98 -4.56
C LEU A 77 10.83 -1.89 -5.68
N PRO A 78 11.21 -1.40 -6.87
CA PRO A 78 11.75 -2.25 -7.94
C PRO A 78 13.10 -2.85 -7.56
N MET A 79 13.93 -2.16 -6.77
CA MET A 79 15.20 -2.71 -6.28
C MET A 79 14.98 -3.88 -5.31
N PHE A 80 13.96 -3.82 -4.45
CA PHE A 80 13.56 -4.94 -3.59
C PHE A 80 13.04 -6.12 -4.40
N ILE A 81 12.21 -5.87 -5.42
CA ILE A 81 11.73 -6.92 -6.34
C ILE A 81 12.91 -7.56 -7.07
N PHE A 82 13.84 -6.75 -7.58
CA PHE A 82 15.04 -7.23 -8.26
C PHE A 82 15.90 -8.11 -7.35
N MET A 83 16.16 -7.67 -6.13
CA MET A 83 16.91 -8.46 -5.15
C MET A 83 16.20 -9.78 -4.81
N GLY A 84 14.88 -9.76 -4.62
CA GLY A 84 14.10 -10.98 -4.37
C GLY A 84 14.24 -11.99 -5.50
N ILE A 85 14.11 -11.52 -6.76
CA ILE A 85 14.28 -12.36 -7.95
C ILE A 85 15.73 -12.84 -8.08
N MET A 86 16.73 -12.01 -7.81
CA MET A 86 18.14 -12.44 -7.84
C MET A 86 18.46 -13.48 -6.76
N LEU A 87 17.94 -13.33 -5.54
CA LEU A 87 18.13 -14.30 -4.46
C LEU A 87 17.53 -15.66 -4.80
N ASP A 88 16.34 -15.65 -5.42
CA ASP A 88 15.67 -16.86 -5.90
C ASP A 88 16.46 -17.50 -7.06
N ARG A 89 16.81 -16.72 -8.09
CA ARG A 89 17.52 -17.21 -9.29
C ARG A 89 18.97 -17.63 -9.04
N SER A 90 19.63 -17.09 -8.03
CA SER A 90 21.03 -17.46 -7.68
C SER A 90 21.15 -18.79 -6.94
N GLY A 91 20.03 -19.40 -6.52
CA GLY A 91 20.01 -20.63 -5.72
C GLY A 91 20.72 -20.46 -4.37
N VAL A 92 20.88 -19.22 -3.89
CA VAL A 92 21.45 -18.94 -2.57
C VAL A 92 20.46 -19.32 -1.48
N ALA A 93 19.16 -19.06 -1.70
CA ALA A 93 18.09 -19.46 -0.78
C ALA A 93 18.05 -20.98 -0.55
N GLU A 94 18.16 -21.77 -1.62
CA GLU A 94 18.19 -23.24 -1.56
C GLU A 94 19.41 -23.77 -0.78
N ARG A 95 20.59 -23.20 -1.07
CA ARG A 95 21.83 -23.56 -0.37
C ARG A 95 21.76 -23.22 1.12
N LEU A 96 21.20 -22.07 1.47
CA LEU A 96 20.97 -21.66 2.86
C LEU A 96 19.99 -22.60 3.57
N MET A 97 18.92 -23.04 2.89
CA MET A 97 18.01 -24.06 3.42
C MET A 97 18.72 -25.37 3.74
N GLY A 98 19.53 -25.88 2.82
CA GLY A 98 20.33 -27.08 3.05
C GLY A 98 21.30 -26.95 4.23
N SER A 99 22.00 -25.81 4.34
CA SER A 99 22.95 -25.57 5.45
C SER A 99 22.27 -25.42 6.81
N MET A 100 21.10 -24.79 6.88
CA MET A 100 20.38 -24.66 8.16
C MET A 100 19.71 -25.98 8.56
N GLN A 101 19.26 -26.79 7.60
CA GLN A 101 18.73 -28.12 7.88
C GLN A 101 19.82 -29.05 8.39
N SER A 102 21.05 -28.97 7.88
CA SER A 102 22.16 -29.76 8.43
C SER A 102 22.58 -29.31 9.83
N LEU A 103 22.45 -28.01 10.13
CA LEU A 103 22.73 -27.43 11.44
C LEU A 103 21.71 -27.85 12.51
N PHE A 104 20.41 -27.75 12.20
CA PHE A 104 19.32 -27.99 13.16
C PHE A 104 18.64 -29.37 13.02
N GLY A 105 18.96 -30.14 11.98
CA GLY A 105 18.28 -31.41 11.65
C GLY A 105 18.48 -32.53 12.67
N ARG A 106 19.47 -32.41 13.56
CA ARG A 106 19.70 -33.36 14.67
C ARG A 106 18.78 -33.12 15.88
N VAL A 107 18.08 -31.99 15.92
CA VAL A 107 17.20 -31.61 17.03
C VAL A 107 15.78 -32.12 16.74
N ARG A 108 15.06 -32.62 17.75
CA ARG A 108 13.63 -32.97 17.59
C ARG A 108 12.85 -31.70 17.23
N GLY A 109 12.15 -31.71 16.09
CA GLY A 109 11.51 -30.52 15.53
C GLY A 109 12.45 -29.59 14.75
N GLY A 110 13.69 -30.02 14.48
CA GLY A 110 14.72 -29.25 13.80
C GLY A 110 14.25 -28.63 12.49
N LEU A 111 13.53 -29.39 11.67
CA LEU A 111 13.00 -28.93 10.38
C LEU A 111 12.05 -27.73 10.52
N ALA A 112 11.20 -27.71 11.55
CA ALA A 112 10.29 -26.60 11.81
C ALA A 112 11.05 -25.33 12.22
N ILE A 113 12.06 -25.48 13.09
CA ILE A 113 12.93 -24.38 13.51
C ILE A 113 13.66 -23.81 12.30
N THR A 114 14.18 -24.67 11.42
CA THR A 114 14.88 -24.25 10.21
C THR A 114 13.99 -23.43 9.28
N VAL A 115 12.78 -23.91 9.00
CA VAL A 115 11.85 -23.27 8.06
C VAL A 115 11.38 -21.92 8.59
N THR A 116 11.02 -21.82 9.88
CA THR A 116 10.61 -20.54 10.47
C THR A 116 11.75 -19.52 10.48
N MET A 117 12.97 -19.94 10.84
CA MET A 117 14.12 -19.03 10.93
C MET A 117 14.56 -18.52 9.56
N ILE A 118 14.61 -19.39 8.55
CA ILE A 118 14.86 -18.97 7.16
C ILE A 118 13.71 -18.12 6.63
N GLY A 119 12.47 -18.47 6.94
CA GLY A 119 11.30 -17.67 6.59
C GLY A 119 11.43 -16.24 7.08
N ILE A 120 11.87 -16.05 8.33
CA ILE A 120 12.13 -14.72 8.89
C ILE A 120 13.27 -14.00 8.16
N ILE A 121 14.40 -14.66 7.92
CA ILE A 121 15.56 -14.03 7.25
C ILE A 121 15.23 -13.63 5.82
N LEU A 122 14.60 -14.52 5.05
CA LEU A 122 14.24 -14.26 3.66
C LEU A 122 13.12 -13.22 3.56
N ALA A 123 12.11 -13.26 4.45
CA ALA A 123 11.06 -12.24 4.52
C ALA A 123 11.63 -10.85 4.86
N ALA A 124 12.54 -10.78 5.85
CA ALA A 124 13.20 -9.55 6.24
C ALA A 124 14.06 -8.98 5.09
N SER A 125 14.75 -9.86 4.36
CA SER A 125 15.56 -9.43 3.21
C SER A 125 14.69 -8.94 2.05
N THR A 126 13.59 -9.61 1.71
CA THR A 126 12.76 -9.25 0.55
C THR A 126 11.85 -8.04 0.80
N GLY A 127 11.61 -7.65 2.07
CA GLY A 127 10.86 -6.43 2.41
C GLY A 127 9.35 -6.47 2.06
N ILE A 128 8.88 -7.53 1.41
CA ILE A 128 7.53 -7.64 0.83
C ILE A 128 6.44 -7.78 1.91
N VAL A 129 6.76 -8.28 3.10
CA VAL A 129 5.76 -8.52 4.16
C VAL A 129 5.13 -7.20 4.67
N GLY A 130 5.80 -6.05 4.50
CA GLY A 130 5.22 -4.74 4.82
C GLY A 130 4.39 -4.11 3.69
N ALA A 131 4.57 -4.55 2.44
CA ALA A 131 3.98 -3.93 1.26
C ALA A 131 2.66 -4.58 0.81
N SER A 132 2.34 -5.80 1.26
CA SER A 132 1.09 -6.49 0.92
C SER A 132 -0.16 -5.93 1.63
N VAL A 133 0.01 -4.92 2.47
CA VAL A 133 -1.09 -4.25 3.21
C VAL A 133 -1.32 -2.81 2.72
N VAL A 134 -0.75 -2.41 1.58
CA VAL A 134 -0.99 -1.11 0.93
C VAL A 134 -1.72 -1.29 -0.40
#